data_AF-A0A941VPD8-F1
#
_entry.id   AF-A0A941VPD8-F1
#
_cell.length_a   1.000
_cell.length_b   1.000
_cell.length_c   1.000
_cell.angle_alpha   90.00
_cell.angle_beta   90.00
_cell.angle_gamma   90.00
#
_symmetry.space_group_name_H-M   'P 1'
#
loop_
_entity.id
_entity.type
_entity.pdbx_description
1 polymer ?
#
loop_
_entity_poly.entity_id
_entity_poly.type
_entity_poly.pdbx_seq_one_letter_code
_entity_poly.pdbx_strand_id
1 'polypeptide(L)'
;YYLDLIGNAGVIKAREHLRNTLSKRYGLEGLSYLGPGQLKDWPLDEQQPLFSLLGEVERAVGVRLSESLLMIPRKSLSGIYFPTEIPFMACQLCARESCPSRKAAYDEKLAKEYNA
;
A
#
# COMPACT_ATOMS: atom_id res chain seq x y z
N TYR A 1 18.22 -6.19 -13.72
CA TYR A 1 17.68 -7.19 -12.78
C TYR A 1 17.98 -6.84 -11.32
N TYR A 2 19.23 -6.84 -10.87
CA TYR A 2 19.58 -6.56 -9.46
C TYR A 2 19.10 -5.20 -8.92
N LEU A 3 19.23 -4.12 -9.70
CA LEU A 3 18.73 -2.80 -9.29
C LEU A 3 17.21 -2.77 -9.05
N ASP A 4 16.45 -3.57 -9.79
CA ASP A 4 15.00 -3.68 -9.57
C ASP A 4 14.69 -4.33 -8.22
N LEU A 5 15.41 -5.41 -7.89
CA LEU A 5 15.30 -6.10 -6.60
C LEU A 5 15.69 -5.19 -5.44
N ILE A 6 16.78 -4.43 -5.59
CA ILE A 6 17.19 -3.42 -4.60
C ILE A 6 16.11 -2.36 -4.43
N GLY A 7 15.53 -1.87 -5.53
CA GLY A 7 14.41 -0.93 -5.48
C GLY A 7 13.18 -1.48 -4.76
N ASN A 8 12.82 -2.76 -5.00
CA ASN A 8 11.74 -3.44 -4.28
C ASN A 8 12.05 -3.54 -2.78
N ALA A 9 13.26 -3.95 -2.41
CA ALA A 9 13.67 -4.02 -1.01
C ALA A 9 13.64 -2.65 -0.33
N GLY A 10 14.11 -1.60 -1.03
CA GLY A 10 14.11 -0.23 -0.54
C GLY A 10 12.72 0.28 -0.21
N VAL A 11 11.76 0.14 -1.13
CA VAL A 11 10.38 0.62 -0.90
C VAL A 11 9.67 -0.18 0.20
N ILE A 12 9.94 -1.49 0.31
CA ILE A 12 9.42 -2.33 1.41
C ILE A 12 9.95 -1.83 2.76
N LYS A 13 11.25 -1.54 2.85
CA LYS A 13 11.88 -1.04 4.08
C LYS A 13 11.39 0.36 4.44
N ALA A 14 11.19 1.24 3.46
CA ALA A 14 10.61 2.56 3.67
C ALA A 14 9.19 2.47 4.27
N ARG A 15 8.35 1.57 3.73
CA ARG A 15 7.01 1.29 4.27
C ARG A 15 7.05 0.76 5.70
N GLU A 16 7.92 -0.21 5.99
CA GLU A 16 8.08 -0.76 7.35
C GLU A 16 8.51 0.32 8.34
N HIS A 17 9.45 1.17 7.94
CA HIS A 17 9.92 2.29 8.75
C HIS A 17 8.80 3.30 9.04
N LEU A 18 8.01 3.66 8.03
CA LEU A 18 6.87 4.56 8.19
C LEU A 18 5.84 3.97 9.17
N ARG A 19 5.43 2.71 8.96
CA ARG A 19 4.48 2.03 9.85
C ARG A 19 4.96 2.03 11.31
N ASN A 20 6.21 1.65 11.53
CA ASN A 20 6.78 1.59 12.88
C ASN A 20 6.89 2.99 13.51
N THR A 21 7.15 4.02 12.71
CA THR A 21 7.19 5.42 13.18
C THR A 21 5.80 5.89 13.59
N LEU A 22 4.77 5.60 12.78
CA LEU A 22 3.38 5.93 13.10
C LEU A 22 2.93 5.24 14.39
N SER A 23 3.15 3.93 14.53
CA SER A 23 2.82 3.19 15.75
C SER A 23 3.51 3.78 16.98
N LYS A 24 4.82 4.05 16.92
CA LYS A 24 5.57 4.59 18.07
C LYS A 24 5.16 6.00 18.42
N ARG A 25 4.99 6.87 17.42
CA ARG A 25 4.71 8.30 17.63
C ARG A 25 3.31 8.56 18.16
N TYR A 26 2.35 7.75 17.74
CA TYR A 26 0.93 7.97 18.04
C TYR A 26 0.32 6.89 18.93
N GLY A 27 1.12 5.93 19.43
CA GLY A 27 0.62 4.84 20.29
C GLY A 27 -0.39 3.93 19.59
N LEU A 28 -0.28 3.78 18.28
CA LEU A 28 -1.25 3.01 17.48
C LEU A 28 -0.92 1.52 17.51
N GLU A 29 -1.86 0.74 18.04
CA GLU A 29 -1.89 -0.71 17.97
C GLU A 29 -2.80 -1.16 16.82
N GLY A 30 -2.58 -2.37 16.29
CA GLY A 30 -3.45 -2.94 15.25
C GLY A 30 -3.54 -2.10 13.96
N LEU A 31 -2.41 -1.73 13.36
CA LEU A 31 -2.42 -0.94 12.12
C LEU A 31 -2.70 -1.79 10.87
N SER A 32 -3.76 -1.41 10.17
CA SER A 32 -4.04 -1.84 8.80
C SER A 32 -3.54 -0.83 7.77
N TYR A 33 -3.34 -1.33 6.55
CA TYR A 33 -2.96 -0.51 5.39
C TYR A 33 -3.75 -0.92 4.17
N LEU A 34 -4.29 0.08 3.48
CA LEU A 34 -4.90 -0.07 2.16
C LEU A 34 -4.43 1.05 1.24
N GLY A 35 -4.36 0.78 -0.06
CA GLY A 35 -4.10 1.78 -1.08
C GLY A 35 -5.00 1.58 -2.30
N PRO A 36 -5.16 2.63 -3.13
CA PRO A 36 -5.91 2.56 -4.38
C PRO A 36 -5.43 1.42 -5.29
N GLY A 37 -6.37 0.75 -5.96
CA GLY A 37 -6.14 -0.39 -6.83
C GLY A 37 -5.90 -1.73 -6.12
N GLN A 38 -5.92 -1.78 -4.79
CA GLN A 38 -5.76 -3.03 -4.03
C GLN A 38 -7.07 -3.78 -3.80
N LEU A 39 -8.21 -3.08 -3.88
CA LEU A 39 -9.55 -3.62 -3.70
C LEU A 39 -10.41 -3.19 -4.88
N LYS A 40 -11.44 -3.98 -5.20
CA LYS A 40 -12.42 -3.64 -6.25
C LYS A 40 -13.14 -2.33 -5.94
N ASP A 41 -13.52 -2.15 -4.67
CA ASP A 41 -14.27 -0.98 -4.19
C ASP A 41 -13.37 0.25 -3.93
N TRP A 42 -12.05 0.08 -4.05
CA TRP A 42 -11.11 1.20 -3.99
C TRP A 42 -10.18 1.18 -5.21
N PRO A 43 -10.72 1.57 -6.39
CA PRO A 43 -10.05 1.44 -7.68
C PRO A 43 -8.81 2.36 -7.82
N LEU A 44 -8.06 2.21 -8.92
CA LEU A 44 -6.78 2.92 -9.12
C LEU A 44 -6.95 4.42 -9.35
N ASP A 45 -8.09 4.86 -9.88
CA ASP A 45 -8.42 6.28 -10.08
C ASP A 45 -8.51 7.09 -8.78
N GLU A 46 -8.80 6.41 -7.67
CA GLU A 46 -8.74 6.97 -6.32
C GLU A 46 -7.32 7.36 -5.85
N GLN A 47 -6.31 7.07 -6.67
CA GLN A 47 -4.97 7.63 -6.52
C GLN A 47 -4.95 9.16 -6.66
N GLN A 48 -5.81 9.73 -7.51
CA GLN A 48 -5.91 11.18 -7.70
C GLN A 48 -6.39 11.93 -6.45
N PRO A 49 -7.56 11.60 -5.85
CA PRO A 49 -8.00 12.25 -4.63
C PRO A 49 -7.03 12.02 -3.47
N LEU A 50 -6.39 10.85 -3.37
CA LEU A 50 -5.35 10.60 -2.38
C LEU A 50 -4.13 11.53 -2.56
N PHE A 51 -3.66 11.72 -3.80
CA PHE A 51 -2.56 12.65 -4.08
C PHE A 51 -2.96 14.10 -3.77
N SER A 52 -4.18 14.49 -4.13
CA SER A 52 -4.73 15.81 -3.84
C SER A 52 -4.78 16.10 -2.33
N LEU A 53 -5.20 15.12 -1.53
CA LEU A 53 -5.22 15.22 -0.06
C LEU A 53 -3.82 15.48 0.54
N LEU A 54 -2.78 14.93 -0.07
CA LEU A 54 -1.39 15.09 0.37
C LEU A 54 -0.75 16.39 -0.15
N GLY A 55 -1.38 17.09 -1.10
CA GLY A 55 -0.91 18.35 -1.67
C GLY A 55 0.22 18.17 -2.69
N GLU A 56 1.29 18.95 -2.55
CA GLU A 56 2.42 19.01 -3.51
C GLU A 56 3.36 17.79 -3.40
N VAL A 57 2.85 16.59 -3.72
CA VAL A 57 3.58 15.30 -3.56
C VAL A 57 4.88 15.26 -4.34
N GLU A 58 4.88 15.74 -5.60
CA GLU A 58 6.09 15.73 -6.44
C GLU A 58 7.18 16.62 -5.85
N ARG A 59 6.81 17.79 -5.31
CA ARG A 59 7.76 18.68 -4.62
C ARG A 59 8.26 18.08 -3.30
N ALA A 60 7.39 17.39 -2.56
CA ALA A 60 7.71 16.88 -1.23
C ALA A 60 8.59 15.63 -1.26
N VAL A 61 8.32 14.69 -2.17
CA VAL A 61 8.96 13.37 -2.21
C VAL A 61 9.39 12.91 -3.60
N GLY A 62 9.22 13.73 -4.64
CA GLY A 62 9.63 13.40 -6.00
C GLY A 62 8.76 12.35 -6.70
N VAL A 63 7.58 12.06 -6.17
CA VAL A 63 6.63 11.09 -6.75
C VAL A 63 5.51 11.82 -7.47
N ARG A 64 5.22 11.39 -8.71
CA ARG A 64 4.11 11.89 -9.52
C ARG A 64 3.28 10.75 -10.11
N LEU A 65 2.11 11.08 -10.65
CA LEU A 65 1.27 10.14 -11.39
C LEU A 65 1.55 10.24 -12.90
N SER A 66 1.47 9.12 -13.62
CA SER A 66 1.35 9.09 -15.08
C SER A 66 -0.10 9.36 -15.50
N GLU A 67 -0.32 9.49 -16.82
CA GLU A 67 -1.66 9.55 -17.40
C GLU A 67 -2.52 8.32 -17.05
N SER A 68 -1.88 7.16 -16.92
CA SER A 68 -2.49 5.90 -16.46
C SER A 68 -2.54 5.74 -14.93
N LEU A 69 -2.26 6.81 -14.18
CA LEU A 69 -2.33 6.87 -12.71
C LEU A 69 -1.33 5.95 -11.98
N LEU A 70 -0.32 5.46 -12.70
CA LEU A 70 0.81 4.76 -12.09
C LEU A 70 1.78 5.77 -11.49
N MET A 71 2.38 5.41 -10.35
CA MET A 71 3.38 6.26 -9.71
C MET A 71 4.73 6.19 -10.42
N ILE A 72 5.37 7.35 -10.55
CA ILE A 72 6.73 7.51 -11.06
C ILE A 72 7.53 8.26 -9.99
N PRO A 73 8.65 7.68 -9.48
CA PRO A 73 9.24 6.38 -9.85
C PRO A 73 8.35 5.16 -9.53
N ARG A 74 8.53 4.06 -10.27
CA ARG A 74 7.71 2.83 -10.13
C ARG A 74 7.81 2.16 -8.76
N LYS A 75 8.92 2.35 -8.04
CA LYS A 75 9.14 1.81 -6.69
C LYS A 75 8.57 2.77 -5.64
N SER A 76 7.29 3.09 -5.80
CA SER A 76 6.53 3.98 -4.92
C SER A 76 5.30 3.26 -4.39
N LEU A 77 4.81 3.70 -3.23
CA LEU A 77 3.60 3.19 -2.59
C LEU A 77 2.73 4.37 -2.16
N SER A 78 1.43 4.20 -2.23
CA SER A 78 0.41 5.15 -1.79
C SER A 78 -0.67 4.40 -1.03
N GLY A 79 -1.24 5.03 -0.02
CA GLY A 79 -2.33 4.47 0.75
C GLY A 79 -2.50 5.13 2.10
N ILE A 80 -3.43 4.59 2.88
CA ILE A 80 -3.77 5.04 4.22
C ILE A 80 -3.43 3.96 5.23
N TYR A 81 -2.89 4.40 6.37
CA TYR A 81 -2.80 3.59 7.58
C TYR A 81 -3.95 3.97 8.50
N PHE A 82 -4.60 2.97 9.10
CA PHE A 82 -5.68 3.19 10.06
C PHE A 82 -5.60 2.15 11.19
N PRO A 83 -5.87 2.55 12.44
CA PRO A 83 -5.98 1.61 13.55
C PRO A 83 -7.26 0.78 13.43
N THR A 84 -7.19 -0.49 13.81
CA THR A 84 -8.31 -1.43 13.84
C THR A 84 -8.08 -2.49 14.91
N GLU A 85 -9.14 -2.97 15.54
CA GLU A 85 -9.07 -4.11 16.46
C GLU A 85 -8.77 -5.41 15.69
N ILE A 86 -9.28 -5.53 14.46
CA ILE A 86 -9.10 -6.69 13.59
C ILE A 86 -8.25 -6.25 12.39
N PRO A 87 -6.96 -6.61 12.33
CA PRO A 87 -6.10 -6.26 11.22
C PRO A 87 -6.58 -6.88 9.91
N PHE A 88 -6.83 -6.01 8.93
CA PHE A 88 -7.10 -6.38 7.55
C PHE A 88 -6.00 -5.86 6.60
N MET A 89 -5.61 -6.69 5.64
CA MET A 89 -4.77 -6.29 4.51
C MET A 89 -5.28 -6.94 3.23
N ALA A 90 -5.30 -6.18 2.13
CA ALA A 90 -5.70 -6.70 0.82
C ALA A 90 -4.92 -7.95 0.36
N CYS A 91 -3.73 -8.23 0.93
CA CYS A 91 -3.01 -9.47 0.70
C CYS A 91 -3.81 -10.73 1.08
N GLN A 92 -4.70 -10.64 2.06
CA GLN A 92 -5.60 -11.73 2.46
C GLN A 92 -6.60 -12.09 1.37
N LEU A 93 -6.95 -11.14 0.48
CA LEU A 93 -7.85 -11.38 -0.63
C LEU A 93 -7.13 -11.79 -1.92
N CYS A 94 -5.81 -11.60 -2.00
CA CYS A 94 -5.05 -11.81 -3.23
C CYS A 94 -4.56 -13.27 -3.35
N ALA A 95 -5.03 -14.02 -4.33
CA ALA A 95 -4.62 -15.41 -4.59
C ALA A 95 -3.19 -15.57 -5.18
N ARG A 96 -2.48 -14.47 -5.47
CA ARG A 96 -1.13 -14.53 -6.04
C ARG A 96 -0.11 -15.08 -5.03
N GLU A 97 0.38 -16.29 -5.24
CA GLU A 97 1.30 -16.96 -4.29
C GLU A 97 2.64 -16.22 -4.13
N SER A 98 3.40 -16.08 -5.23
CA SER A 98 4.75 -15.53 -5.21
C SER A 98 4.76 -14.00 -5.38
N CYS A 99 4.27 -13.28 -4.37
CA CYS A 99 4.32 -11.82 -4.31
C CYS A 99 5.42 -11.35 -3.32
N PRO A 100 6.52 -10.73 -3.78
CA PRO A 100 7.61 -10.29 -2.91
C PRO A 100 7.20 -9.16 -1.94
N SER A 101 6.07 -8.50 -2.21
CA SER A 101 5.53 -7.42 -1.37
C SER A 101 4.41 -7.90 -0.43
N ARG A 102 4.15 -9.22 -0.36
CA ARG A 102 3.09 -9.83 0.46
C ARG A 102 3.30 -9.47 1.94
N LYS A 103 2.19 -9.06 2.58
CA LYS A 103 2.17 -8.64 3.99
C LYS A 103 1.38 -9.60 4.89
N ALA A 104 0.50 -10.40 4.31
CA ALA A 104 -0.35 -11.37 4.99
C ALA A 104 -0.59 -12.58 4.08
N ALA A 105 -0.87 -13.75 4.66
CA ALA A 105 -1.25 -14.94 3.93
C ALA A 105 -2.60 -14.73 3.21
N TYR A 106 -2.80 -15.39 2.08
CA TYR A 106 -4.11 -15.44 1.41
C TYR A 106 -5.10 -16.22 2.30
N ASP A 107 -6.33 -15.73 2.38
CA ASP A 107 -7.43 -16.32 3.13
C ASP A 107 -8.60 -16.56 2.17
N GLU A 108 -8.79 -17.83 1.81
CA GLU A 108 -9.84 -18.22 0.86
C GLU A 108 -11.25 -17.94 1.39
N LYS A 109 -11.47 -18.03 2.71
CA LYS A 109 -12.79 -17.76 3.29
C LYS A 109 -13.10 -16.27 3.20
N LEU A 110 -12.14 -15.43 3.57
CA LEU A 110 -12.27 -13.98 3.50
C LEU A 110 -12.41 -13.50 2.03
N ALA A 111 -11.65 -14.08 1.10
CA ALA A 111 -11.78 -13.76 -0.33
C ALA A 111 -13.19 -14.04 -0.86
N LYS A 112 -13.80 -15.18 -0.50
CA LYS A 112 -15.18 -15.52 -0.85
C LYS A 112 -16.20 -14.55 -0.24
N GLU A 113 -16.01 -14.17 1.03
CA GLU A 113 -16.89 -13.20 1.70
C GLU A 113 -16.88 -11.83 1.02
N TYR A 114 -15.70 -11.38 0.56
CA TYR A 114 -15.53 -10.08 -0.09
C TYR A 114 -15.72 -10.13 -1.61
N ASN A 115 -16.13 -11.27 -2.18
CA ASN A 115 -16.26 -11.49 -3.63
C ASN A 115 -15.00 -11.03 -4.42
N ALA A 116 -13.83 -11.32 -3.86
CA ALA A 116 -12.53 -10.87 -4.35
C ALA A 116 -11.76 -11.95 -5.14
#